data_AF-A0AAV0WEU8-F1
#
_entry.id   AF-A0AAV0WEU8-F1
#
_cell.length_a   1.000
_cell.length_b   1.000
_cell.length_c   1.000
_cell.angle_alpha   90.00
_cell.angle_beta   90.00
_cell.angle_gamma   90.00
#
_symmetry.space_group_name_H-M   'P 1'
#
loop_
_entity.id
_entity.type
_entity.pdbx_description
1 polymer ?
#
loop_
_entity_poly.entity_id
_entity_poly.type
_entity_poly.pdbx_seq_one_letter_code
_entity_poly.pdbx_strand_id
1 'polypeptide(L)'
;MAALNDKVVQQGKNISALGHSINMFGKQLNTVTNDVKSQGQLIGGLETRILAAKKTLSNIAASPSTTESTRSINNIAREVQLRTLLAVNLIIRGVPESPNTSISERITHDKKFVSDIFDKLNPPVPVESILRAFRIGKTADNKP
;
A
#
# COMPACT_ATOMS: atom_id res chain seq x y z
N MET A 1 67.07 -19.13 -65.57
CA MET A 1 67.01 -19.76 -64.23
C MET A 1 66.78 -18.76 -63.10
N ALA A 2 67.44 -17.58 -63.07
CA ALA A 2 67.27 -16.57 -62.02
C ALA A 2 65.81 -16.11 -61.79
N ALA A 3 65.08 -15.74 -62.84
CA ALA A 3 63.70 -15.25 -62.71
C ALA A 3 62.69 -16.30 -62.15
N LEU A 4 62.97 -17.59 -62.32
CA LEU A 4 62.16 -18.66 -61.72
C LEU A 4 62.45 -18.77 -60.21
N ASN A 5 63.73 -18.68 -59.83
CA ASN A 5 64.16 -18.70 -58.45
C ASN A 5 63.56 -17.52 -57.65
N ASP A 6 63.55 -16.32 -58.22
CA ASP A 6 62.97 -15.14 -57.57
C ASP A 6 61.45 -15.27 -57.34
N LYS A 7 60.72 -15.88 -58.29
CA LYS A 7 59.30 -16.18 -58.12
C LYS A 7 59.04 -17.18 -57.00
N VAL A 8 59.85 -18.23 -56.91
CA VAL A 8 59.74 -19.24 -55.83
C VAL A 8 60.03 -18.61 -54.46
N VAL A 9 61.06 -17.78 -54.35
CA VAL A 9 61.39 -17.04 -53.12
C VAL A 9 60.24 -16.10 -52.73
N GLN A 10 59.67 -15.36 -53.68
CA GLN A 10 58.55 -14.47 -53.42
C GLN A 10 57.28 -15.23 -53.01
N GLN A 11 56.99 -16.37 -53.63
CA GLN A 11 55.90 -17.25 -53.22
C GLN A 11 56.11 -17.79 -51.80
N GLY A 12 57.33 -18.19 -51.43
CA GLY A 12 57.65 -18.60 -50.06
C GLY A 12 57.37 -17.50 -49.02
N LYS A 13 57.73 -16.25 -49.33
CA LYS A 13 57.40 -15.08 -48.48
C LYS A 13 55.89 -14.88 -48.36
N ASN A 14 55.15 -14.97 -49.47
CA ASN A 14 53.70 -14.82 -49.47
C ASN A 14 53.02 -15.94 -48.65
N ILE A 15 53.48 -17.19 -48.76
CA ILE A 15 52.97 -18.32 -47.96
C ILE A 15 53.25 -18.10 -46.47
N SER A 16 54.46 -17.63 -46.12
CA SER A 16 54.79 -17.32 -44.72
C SER A 16 53.90 -16.20 -44.15
N ALA A 17 53.64 -15.15 -44.94
CA ALA A 17 52.76 -14.06 -44.53
C ALA A 17 51.31 -14.54 -44.37
N LEU A 18 50.82 -15.39 -45.29
CA LEU A 18 49.50 -16.01 -45.19
C LEU A 18 49.38 -16.89 -43.94
N GLY A 19 50.40 -17.71 -43.64
CA GLY A 19 50.44 -18.54 -42.45
C GLY A 19 50.38 -17.72 -41.16
N HIS A 20 51.06 -16.57 -41.12
CA HIS A 20 50.97 -15.64 -40.00
C HIS A 20 49.56 -15.06 -39.84
N SER A 21 48.94 -14.61 -40.93
CA SER A 21 47.57 -14.09 -40.92
C SER A 21 46.55 -15.14 -40.46
N ILE A 22 46.66 -16.37 -40.96
CA ILE A 22 45.79 -17.50 -40.54
C ILE A 22 45.93 -17.76 -39.04
N ASN A 23 47.16 -17.76 -38.51
CA ASN A 23 47.38 -17.94 -37.07
C ASN A 23 46.73 -16.82 -36.24
N MET A 24 46.84 -15.57 -36.70
CA MET A 24 46.21 -14.43 -36.03
C MET A 24 44.67 -14.52 -36.07
N PHE A 25 44.09 -14.91 -37.20
CA PHE A 25 42.65 -15.16 -37.29
C PHE A 25 42.21 -16.31 -36.38
N GLY A 26 42.98 -17.40 -36.30
CA GLY A 26 42.68 -18.50 -35.39
C GLY A 26 42.64 -18.06 -33.92
N LYS A 27 43.57 -17.18 -33.51
CA LYS A 27 43.57 -16.58 -32.17
C LYS A 27 42.34 -15.70 -31.93
N GLN A 28 42.00 -14.83 -32.88
CA GLN A 28 40.82 -13.98 -32.78
C GLN A 28 39.52 -14.80 -32.70
N LEU A 29 39.43 -15.87 -33.50
CA LEU A 29 38.27 -16.76 -33.49
C LEU A 29 38.09 -17.42 -32.13
N ASN A 30 39.18 -17.92 -31.54
CA ASN A 30 39.14 -18.51 -30.19
C ASN A 30 38.69 -17.50 -29.14
N THR A 31 39.15 -16.25 -29.20
CA THR A 31 38.67 -15.19 -28.31
C THR A 31 37.16 -14.98 -28.45
N VAL A 32 36.67 -14.82 -29.68
CA VAL A 32 35.23 -14.63 -29.95
C VAL A 32 34.41 -15.83 -29.46
N THR A 33 34.88 -17.06 -29.68
CA THR A 33 34.20 -18.26 -29.19
C THR A 33 34.07 -18.25 -27.66
N ASN A 34 35.13 -17.85 -26.94
CA ASN A 34 35.10 -17.76 -25.49
C ASN A 34 34.15 -16.66 -25.00
N ASP A 35 34.16 -15.49 -25.66
CA ASP A 35 33.28 -14.37 -25.32
C ASP A 35 31.81 -14.75 -25.52
N VAL A 36 31.47 -15.38 -26.64
CA VAL A 36 30.11 -15.88 -26.92
C VAL A 36 29.66 -16.90 -25.87
N LYS A 37 30.55 -17.83 -25.48
CA LYS A 37 30.26 -18.79 -24.41
C LYS A 37 29.99 -18.11 -23.07
N SER A 38 30.82 -17.12 -22.71
CA SER A 38 30.64 -16.35 -21.48
C SER A 38 29.33 -15.55 -21.48
N GLN A 39 28.99 -14.94 -22.62
CA GLN A 39 27.72 -14.23 -22.77
C GLN A 39 26.52 -15.17 -22.65
N GLY A 40 26.58 -16.37 -23.25
CA GLY A 40 25.52 -17.38 -23.11
C GLY A 40 25.28 -17.79 -21.65
N GLN A 41 26.34 -17.93 -20.85
CA GLN A 41 26.23 -18.22 -19.42
C GLN A 41 25.59 -17.07 -18.64
N LEU A 42 25.95 -15.82 -18.94
CA LEU A 42 25.35 -14.63 -18.33
C LEU A 42 23.85 -14.53 -18.65
N ILE A 43 23.47 -14.77 -19.91
CA ILE A 43 22.08 -14.75 -20.36
C ILE A 43 21.26 -15.78 -19.59
N GLY A 44 21.71 -17.04 -19.50
CA GLY A 44 20.99 -18.07 -18.74
C GLY A 44 20.86 -17.74 -17.24
N GLY A 45 21.87 -17.10 -16.65
CA GLY A 45 21.80 -16.60 -15.27
C GLY A 45 20.75 -15.49 -15.10
N LEU A 46 20.65 -14.56 -16.05
CA LEU A 46 19.65 -13.50 -16.05
C LEU A 46 18.23 -14.04 -16.23
N GLU A 47 18.02 -15.01 -17.13
CA GLU A 47 16.73 -15.67 -17.33
C GLU A 47 16.22 -16.31 -16.03
N THR A 48 17.09 -17.01 -15.31
CA THR A 48 16.76 -17.62 -14.01
C THR A 48 16.32 -16.57 -12.99
N ARG A 49 17.04 -15.44 -12.91
CA ARG A 49 16.69 -14.32 -12.01
C ARG A 49 15.36 -13.66 -12.38
N ILE A 50 15.10 -13.48 -13.68
CA ILE A 50 13.83 -12.93 -14.18
C ILE A 50 12.67 -13.85 -13.81
N LEU A 51 12.82 -15.17 -13.97
CA LEU A 51 11.79 -16.14 -13.56
C LEU A 51 11.51 -16.08 -12.05
N ALA A 52 12.56 -16.00 -11.22
CA ALA A 52 12.41 -15.85 -9.77
C ALA A 52 11.72 -14.54 -9.38
N ALA A 53 12.07 -13.42 -10.03
CA ALA A 53 11.44 -12.12 -9.80
C ALA A 53 9.96 -12.14 -10.21
N LYS A 54 9.62 -12.72 -11.37
CA LYS A 54 8.23 -12.90 -11.81
C LYS A 54 7.41 -13.70 -10.80
N LYS A 55 7.96 -14.80 -10.28
CA LYS A 55 7.30 -15.60 -9.24
C LYS A 55 7.06 -14.80 -7.96
N THR A 56 8.06 -14.03 -7.52
CA THR A 56 7.96 -13.17 -6.33
C THR A 56 6.88 -12.10 -6.51
N LEU A 57 6.86 -11.43 -7.67
CA LEU A 57 5.83 -10.44 -8.00
C LEU A 57 4.43 -11.04 -8.04
N SER A 58 4.27 -12.22 -8.63
CA SER A 58 2.99 -12.94 -8.65
C SER A 58 2.49 -13.24 -7.22
N ASN A 59 3.38 -13.69 -6.33
CA ASN A 59 3.04 -13.95 -4.93
C ASN A 59 2.65 -12.67 -4.18
N ILE A 60 3.34 -11.56 -4.42
CA ILE A 60 3.00 -10.26 -3.82
C ILE A 60 1.63 -9.79 -4.33
N ALA A 61 1.40 -9.86 -5.64
CA ALA A 61 0.13 -9.45 -6.26
C ALA A 61 -1.05 -10.32 -5.79
N ALA A 62 -0.82 -11.60 -5.52
CA ALA A 62 -1.81 -12.51 -4.98
C ALA A 62 -2.01 -12.38 -3.46
N SER A 63 -1.16 -11.62 -2.75
CA SER A 63 -1.25 -11.51 -1.29
C SER A 63 -2.45 -10.64 -0.89
N PRO A 64 -3.44 -11.18 -0.15
CA PRO A 64 -4.63 -10.43 0.26
C PRO A 64 -4.35 -9.37 1.35
N SER A 65 -3.13 -9.30 1.87
CA SER A 65 -2.79 -8.51 3.06
C SER A 65 -3.01 -7.00 2.89
N THR A 66 -2.82 -6.46 1.69
CA THR A 66 -2.98 -5.02 1.42
C THR A 66 -4.45 -4.61 1.46
N THR A 67 -5.34 -5.44 0.92
CA THR A 67 -6.79 -5.16 0.85
C THR A 67 -7.47 -5.34 2.21
N GLU A 68 -7.10 -6.38 2.96
CA GLU A 68 -7.66 -6.64 4.29
C GLU A 68 -7.19 -5.62 5.33
N SER A 69 -5.92 -5.22 5.29
CA SER A 69 -5.38 -4.20 6.19
C SER A 69 -6.03 -2.83 5.93
N THR A 70 -6.24 -2.46 4.66
CA THR A 70 -6.90 -1.18 4.31
C THR A 70 -8.35 -1.14 4.76
N ARG A 71 -9.11 -2.24 4.58
CA ARG A 71 -10.49 -2.35 5.07
C ARG A 71 -10.56 -2.24 6.59
N SER A 72 -9.65 -2.91 7.29
CA SER A 72 -9.56 -2.86 8.76
C SER A 72 -9.28 -1.44 9.26
N ILE A 73 -8.31 -0.74 8.67
CA ILE A 73 -7.95 0.65 9.04
C ILE A 73 -9.14 1.58 8.82
N ASN A 74 -9.84 1.47 7.69
CA ASN A 74 -11.01 2.30 7.42
C ASN A 74 -12.14 2.07 8.42
N ASN A 75 -12.38 0.81 8.82
CA ASN A 75 -13.36 0.49 9.85
C ASN A 75 -12.99 1.08 11.21
N ILE A 76 -11.71 0.98 11.59
CA ILE A 76 -11.19 1.57 12.84
C ILE A 76 -11.33 3.09 12.81
N ALA A 77 -10.91 3.74 11.71
CA ALA A 77 -11.00 5.19 11.56
C ALA A 77 -12.45 5.68 11.66
N ARG A 78 -13.39 4.98 11.02
CA ARG A 78 -14.82 5.28 11.10
C ARG A 78 -15.35 5.13 12.52
N GLU A 79 -15.02 4.04 13.20
CA GLU A 79 -15.45 3.79 14.59
C GLU A 79 -14.89 4.85 15.54
N VAL A 80 -13.61 5.21 15.40
CA VAL A 80 -12.98 6.28 16.18
C VAL A 80 -13.69 7.61 15.94
N GLN A 81 -13.99 7.96 14.69
CA GLN A 81 -14.71 9.18 14.35
C GLN A 81 -16.11 9.20 15.00
N LEU A 82 -16.85 8.09 14.94
CA LEU A 82 -18.15 7.97 15.59
C LEU A 82 -18.05 8.10 17.11
N ARG A 83 -17.06 7.46 17.75
CA ARG A 83 -16.83 7.60 19.19
C ARG A 83 -16.47 9.03 19.58
N THR A 84 -15.63 9.72 18.82
CA THR A 84 -15.30 11.13 19.07
C THR A 84 -16.54 12.02 18.96
N LEU A 85 -17.41 11.78 17.97
CA LEU A 85 -18.68 12.52 17.82
C LEU A 85 -19.67 12.22 18.96
N LEU A 86 -19.68 10.98 19.47
CA LEU A 86 -20.57 10.57 20.55
C LEU A 86 -20.01 10.84 21.94
N ALA A 87 -18.71 11.08 22.09
CA ALA A 87 -18.04 11.30 23.38
C ALA A 87 -18.57 12.54 24.12
N VAL A 88 -19.16 13.49 23.39
CA VAL A 88 -19.79 14.69 23.97
C VAL A 88 -21.26 14.49 24.35
N ASN A 89 -21.83 13.30 24.08
CA ASN A 89 -23.21 12.99 24.43
C ASN A 89 -23.27 12.29 25.80
N LEU A 90 -24.16 12.77 26.67
CA LEU A 90 -24.45 12.13 27.95
C LEU A 90 -25.80 11.42 27.90
N ILE A 91 -25.87 10.18 28.40
CA ILE A 91 -27.13 9.47 28.59
C ILE A 91 -27.50 9.50 30.06
N ILE A 92 -28.60 10.18 30.39
CA ILE A 92 -29.17 10.18 31.74
C ILE A 92 -30.29 9.15 31.79
N ARG A 93 -30.20 8.21 32.73
CA ARG A 93 -31.20 7.16 32.95
C ARG A 93 -32.01 7.46 34.22
N GLY A 94 -33.25 6.95 34.28
CA GLY A 94 -34.11 7.14 35.45
C GLY A 94 -34.70 8.55 35.60
N VAL A 95 -34.74 9.33 34.51
CA VAL A 95 -35.40 10.64 34.48
C VAL A 95 -36.91 10.43 34.63
N PRO A 96 -37.57 10.97 35.68
CA PRO A 96 -39.02 10.87 35.83
C PRO A 96 -39.74 11.41 34.58
N GLU A 97 -40.84 10.78 34.18
CA GLU A 97 -41.70 11.32 33.13
C GLU A 97 -42.29 12.66 33.56
N SER A 98 -42.31 13.62 32.63
CA SER A 98 -42.98 14.90 32.88
C SER A 98 -44.49 14.66 33.03
N PRO A 99 -45.15 15.25 34.03
CA PRO A 99 -46.60 15.16 34.21
C PRO A 99 -47.38 15.94 33.14
N ASN A 100 -46.71 16.83 32.39
CA ASN A 100 -47.33 17.67 31.38
C ASN A 100 -47.75 16.88 30.13
N THR A 101 -48.91 17.19 29.57
CA THR A 101 -49.42 16.60 28.32
C THR A 101 -48.90 17.31 27.08
N SER A 102 -48.51 18.59 27.19
CA SER A 102 -47.93 19.38 26.11
C SER A 102 -46.46 19.02 25.87
N ILE A 103 -46.10 18.80 24.59
CA ILE A 103 -44.73 18.50 24.19
C ILE A 103 -43.75 19.61 24.60
N SER A 104 -44.14 20.88 24.46
CA SER A 104 -43.29 22.02 24.80
C SER A 104 -42.96 22.07 26.29
N GLU A 105 -43.97 21.80 27.13
CA GLU A 105 -43.82 21.77 28.59
C GLU A 105 -43.01 20.55 29.05
N ARG A 106 -43.19 19.40 28.41
CA ARG A 106 -42.37 18.20 28.64
C ARG A 106 -40.90 18.46 28.32
N ILE A 107 -40.60 19.08 27.17
CA ILE A 107 -39.22 19.44 26.79
C ILE A 107 -38.62 20.43 27.78
N THR A 108 -39.39 21.41 28.24
CA THR A 108 -38.93 22.41 29.22
C THR A 108 -38.62 21.77 30.57
N HIS A 109 -39.51 20.90 31.06
CA HIS A 109 -39.30 20.11 32.27
C HIS A 109 -38.02 19.25 32.18
N ASP A 110 -37.85 18.54 31.07
CA ASP A 110 -36.71 17.65 30.84
C ASP A 110 -35.39 18.43 30.78
N LYS A 111 -35.37 19.57 30.08
CA LYS A 111 -34.20 20.47 30.04
C LYS A 111 -33.82 20.97 31.44
N LYS A 112 -34.81 21.34 32.26
CA LYS A 112 -34.56 21.78 33.63
C LYS A 112 -33.98 20.65 34.48
N PHE A 113 -34.55 19.45 34.40
CA PHE A 113 -34.03 18.30 35.13
C PHE A 113 -32.58 17.95 34.72
N VAL A 114 -32.28 17.99 33.42
CA VAL A 114 -30.93 17.79 32.89
C VAL A 114 -29.98 18.89 33.39
N SER A 115 -30.39 20.16 33.35
CA SER A 115 -29.64 21.30 33.89
C SER A 115 -29.26 21.08 35.35
N ASP A 116 -30.22 20.72 36.20
CA ASP A 116 -30.01 20.50 37.64
C ASP A 116 -29.01 19.36 37.91
N ILE A 117 -28.89 18.39 37.01
CA ILE A 117 -27.87 17.32 37.10
C ILE A 117 -26.50 17.86 36.69
N PHE A 118 -26.43 18.61 35.59
CA PHE A 118 -25.18 19.16 35.05
C PHE A 118 -24.54 20.19 35.99
N ASP A 119 -25.36 20.95 36.71
CA ASP A 119 -24.91 21.88 37.77
C ASP A 119 -24.30 21.15 38.97
N LYS A 120 -24.67 19.87 39.19
CA LYS A 120 -24.12 19.03 40.28
C LYS A 120 -22.86 18.27 39.86
N LEU A 121 -22.44 18.32 38.60
CA LEU A 121 -21.19 17.72 38.14
C LEU A 121 -19.99 18.54 38.64
N ASN A 122 -18.81 17.91 38.71
CA ASN A 122 -17.56 18.59 39.07
C ASN A 122 -16.50 18.39 37.97
N PRO A 123 -16.15 19.43 37.20
CA PRO A 123 -16.67 20.80 37.27
C PRO A 123 -18.15 20.89 36.78
N PRO A 124 -18.91 21.89 37.24
CA PRO A 124 -20.26 22.15 36.74
C PRO A 124 -20.24 22.43 35.25
N VAL A 125 -21.20 21.87 34.51
CA VAL A 125 -21.30 22.08 33.07
C VAL A 125 -22.39 23.11 32.79
N PRO A 126 -22.06 24.28 32.20
CA PRO A 126 -23.04 25.33 31.95
C PRO A 126 -24.17 24.86 31.04
N VAL A 127 -25.41 25.19 31.39
CA VAL A 127 -26.61 24.83 30.61
C VAL A 127 -26.55 25.32 29.17
N GLU A 128 -25.95 26.48 28.95
CA GLU A 128 -25.74 27.11 27.64
C GLU A 128 -24.86 26.24 26.70
N SER A 129 -24.03 25.36 27.27
CA SER A 129 -23.22 24.42 26.50
C SER A 129 -24.01 23.19 26.00
N ILE A 130 -25.23 22.99 26.53
CA ILE A 130 -26.10 21.88 26.13
C ILE A 130 -26.83 22.26 24.83
N LEU A 131 -26.27 21.84 23.70
CA LEU A 131 -26.84 22.13 22.38
C LEU A 131 -28.25 21.55 22.21
N ARG A 132 -28.47 20.29 22.65
CA ARG A 132 -29.74 19.56 22.51
C ARG A 132 -29.93 18.56 23.63
N ALA A 133 -31.18 18.37 24.05
CA ALA A 133 -31.59 17.32 24.96
C ALA A 133 -32.74 16.52 24.33
N PHE A 134 -32.64 15.20 24.35
CA PHE A 134 -33.63 14.29 23.77
C PHE A 134 -34.00 13.20 24.77
N ARG A 135 -35.29 12.88 24.89
CA ARG A 135 -35.77 11.73 25.65
C ARG A 135 -35.83 10.50 24.74
N ILE A 136 -35.37 9.35 25.25
CA ILE A 136 -35.42 8.06 24.56
C ILE A 136 -36.18 7.07 25.47
N GLY A 137 -37.43 6.72 25.14
CA GLY A 137 -38.30 5.88 25.99
C GLY A 137 -39.74 5.77 25.46
N LYS A 138 -40.57 4.90 26.07
CA LYS A 138 -41.93 4.47 25.62
C LYS A 138 -42.93 5.63 25.49
N THR A 139 -42.81 6.41 24.43
CA THR A 139 -43.88 7.07 23.67
C THR A 139 -43.22 7.48 22.37
N ALA A 140 -43.07 6.51 21.49
CA ALA A 140 -42.44 6.64 20.18
C ALA A 140 -43.34 7.34 19.15
N ASP A 141 -44.21 8.26 19.59
CA ASP A 141 -45.19 8.89 18.71
C ASP A 141 -44.70 10.21 18.11
N ASN A 142 -43.53 10.71 18.50
CA ASN A 142 -42.94 11.88 17.85
C ASN A 142 -41.41 11.83 17.90
N LYS A 143 -40.82 11.12 16.95
CA LYS A 143 -39.52 11.53 16.41
C LYS A 143 -39.80 12.57 15.31
N PRO A 144 -39.02 13.66 15.19
CA PRO A 144 -38.96 14.40 13.94
C PRO A 144 -38.44 13.51 12.80
#